data_AF-A0A2V5JXU5-F1
#
_entry.id   AF-A0A2V5JXU5-F1
#
_cell.length_a   1.000
_cell.length_b   1.000
_cell.length_c   1.000
_cell.angle_alpha   90.00
_cell.angle_beta   90.00
_cell.angle_gamma   90.00
#
_symmetry.space_group_name_H-M   'P 1'
#
loop_
_entity.id
_entity.type
_entity.pdbx_description
1 polymer ?
#
loop_
_entity_poly.entity_id
_entity_poly.type
_entity_poly.pdbx_seq_one_letter_code
_entity_poly.pdbx_strand_id
1 'polypeptide(L)'
;MSRPACLALATISLLVISSAAAHAHKKDTVRAITKETAPVITKKPALVNAKEKSPEQKTKKETVQAITKKPEPVFAMEKRSESIRPITHYSYRTPEGKKESASVITHYYPKQIVYPFAKVDRHIDGKLMQAATIAQERAHAHSRSMCWHYVKEALLASGVIDSRPKSELAKDAAKDLVSNYGFKKLSMSDPFAAPVGSVLVYGANRAAGHVEIRTRDGFVSDFNSKTPSHRPLLGVYAKL
;
A
#
# COMPACT_ATOMS: atom_id res chain seq x y z
N MET A 1 15.93 65.44 -15.15
CA MET A 1 14.68 66.05 -14.65
C MET A 1 13.51 65.38 -15.36
N SER A 2 12.87 64.40 -14.73
CA SER A 2 11.82 63.60 -15.37
C SER A 2 10.44 64.20 -15.12
N ARG A 3 9.63 64.36 -16.17
CA ARG A 3 8.21 64.73 -16.06
C ARG A 3 7.34 63.47 -15.92
N PRO A 4 6.30 63.47 -15.07
CA PRO A 4 5.51 62.27 -14.79
C PRO A 4 4.24 62.13 -15.62
N ALA A 5 3.73 60.90 -15.62
CA ALA A 5 2.32 60.50 -15.71
C ALA A 5 1.44 60.97 -16.89
N CYS A 6 0.97 59.98 -17.65
CA CYS A 6 -0.41 59.95 -18.15
C CYS A 6 -1.07 58.67 -17.64
N LEU A 7 -1.98 58.80 -16.67
CA LEU A 7 -2.89 57.72 -16.29
C LEU A 7 -3.92 57.52 -17.42
N ALA A 8 -4.05 56.29 -17.92
CA ALA A 8 -5.21 55.87 -18.70
C ALA A 8 -6.08 54.94 -17.85
N LEU A 9 -7.16 55.49 -17.28
CA LEU A 9 -8.19 54.71 -16.59
C LEU A 9 -9.14 54.10 -17.63
N ALA A 10 -9.01 52.80 -17.89
CA ALA A 10 -9.96 52.04 -18.69
C ALA A 10 -11.07 51.48 -17.79
N THR A 11 -12.31 51.94 -17.99
CA THR A 11 -13.46 51.57 -17.16
C THR A 11 -14.22 50.36 -17.70
N ILE A 12 -14.40 49.37 -16.81
CA ILE A 12 -15.65 48.60 -16.59
C ILE A 12 -16.32 47.96 -17.82
N SER A 13 -16.35 46.63 -17.84
CA SER A 13 -17.61 45.92 -18.12
C SER A 13 -17.63 44.54 -17.45
N LEU A 14 -18.56 44.34 -16.51
CA LEU A 14 -18.73 43.10 -15.77
C LEU A 14 -19.98 42.38 -16.31
N LEU A 15 -19.80 41.35 -17.14
CA LEU A 15 -20.93 40.58 -17.68
C LEU A 15 -21.35 39.49 -16.68
N VAL A 16 -22.31 39.81 -15.81
CA VAL A 16 -22.96 38.82 -14.94
C VAL A 16 -24.04 38.09 -15.73
N ILE A 17 -23.80 36.84 -16.11
CA ILE A 17 -24.85 35.95 -16.60
C ILE A 17 -25.41 35.17 -15.41
N SER A 18 -26.58 35.60 -14.94
CA SER A 18 -27.40 34.85 -14.00
C SER A 18 -28.50 34.12 -14.78
N SER A 19 -28.57 32.79 -14.66
CA SER A 19 -29.65 31.98 -15.24
C SER A 19 -30.24 31.05 -14.18
N ALA A 20 -31.15 31.59 -13.38
CA ALA A 20 -32.08 30.79 -12.59
C ALA A 20 -33.33 30.49 -13.43
N ALA A 21 -33.61 29.21 -13.68
CA ALA A 21 -34.89 28.74 -14.20
C ALA A 21 -35.24 27.40 -13.56
N ALA A 22 -36.18 27.42 -12.62
CA ALA A 22 -36.77 26.23 -12.06
C ALA A 22 -37.96 25.79 -12.91
N HIS A 23 -38.05 24.51 -13.26
CA HIS A 23 -39.30 23.89 -13.67
C HIS A 23 -39.55 22.63 -12.86
N ALA A 24 -40.50 22.74 -11.93
CA ALA A 24 -41.11 21.58 -11.29
C ALA A 24 -42.26 21.07 -12.17
N HIS A 25 -42.30 19.76 -12.40
CA HIS A 25 -43.53 19.05 -12.79
C HIS A 25 -43.94 18.10 -11.65
N LYS A 26 -45.25 17.92 -11.48
CA LYS A 26 -45.89 17.52 -10.22
C LYS A 26 -47.04 16.55 -10.49
N LYS A 27 -47.06 15.42 -9.75
CA LYS A 27 -48.14 14.41 -9.60
C LYS A 27 -48.48 13.63 -10.88
N ASP A 28 -48.70 12.31 -10.84
CA ASP A 28 -49.76 11.53 -10.17
C ASP A 28 -49.36 10.02 -10.09
N THR A 29 -50.00 9.07 -9.39
CA THR A 29 -50.84 9.06 -8.16
C THR A 29 -51.02 7.61 -7.66
N VAL A 30 -50.91 7.39 -6.33
CA VAL A 30 -51.55 6.34 -5.48
C VAL A 30 -51.46 4.83 -5.86
N ARG A 31 -50.93 3.99 -4.95
CA ARG A 31 -51.74 3.11 -4.06
C ARG A 31 -50.95 2.49 -2.90
N ALA A 32 -51.54 2.49 -1.71
CA ALA A 32 -51.12 1.74 -0.53
C ALA A 32 -52.27 0.81 -0.06
N ILE A 33 -51.93 -0.29 0.63
CA ILE A 33 -52.73 -1.13 1.57
C ILE A 33 -51.72 -2.15 2.14
N THR A 34 -51.15 -2.00 3.35
CA THR A 34 -51.61 -2.55 4.65
C THR A 34 -52.12 -4.00 4.67
N LYS A 35 -51.40 -4.90 5.38
CA LYS A 35 -51.83 -5.40 6.70
C LYS A 35 -50.77 -6.24 7.43
N GLU A 36 -51.02 -6.39 8.72
CA GLU A 36 -50.16 -6.87 9.79
C GLU A 36 -50.72 -8.17 10.38
N THR A 37 -49.87 -9.17 10.68
CA THR A 37 -50.17 -10.18 11.72
C THR A 37 -48.89 -10.82 12.27
N ALA A 38 -48.72 -10.74 13.59
CA ALA A 38 -47.88 -11.59 14.43
C ALA A 38 -48.85 -12.24 15.48
N PRO A 39 -48.49 -13.16 16.43
CA PRO A 39 -47.26 -13.11 17.24
C PRO A 39 -46.74 -14.46 17.86
N VAL A 40 -45.74 -14.35 18.78
CA VAL A 40 -45.28 -15.30 19.84
C VAL A 40 -44.64 -16.65 19.37
N ILE A 41 -43.68 -17.37 20.01
CA ILE A 41 -43.16 -17.49 21.40
C ILE A 41 -41.61 -17.70 21.50
N THR A 42 -40.91 -16.78 22.18
CA THR A 42 -39.73 -16.87 23.10
C THR A 42 -38.42 -17.68 22.87
N LYS A 43 -37.36 -17.19 23.56
CA LYS A 43 -36.15 -17.84 24.14
C LYS A 43 -34.84 -17.97 23.34
N LYS A 44 -33.85 -17.17 23.78
CA LYS A 44 -32.40 -17.48 23.88
C LYS A 44 -32.14 -18.18 25.26
N PRO A 45 -30.95 -18.75 25.59
CA PRO A 45 -29.64 -18.62 24.93
C PRO A 45 -28.76 -19.89 24.75
N ALA A 46 -27.70 -19.72 23.94
CA ALA A 46 -26.31 -20.22 24.08
C ALA A 46 -25.89 -21.72 23.99
N LEU A 47 -24.85 -21.90 23.16
CA LEU A 47 -23.66 -22.78 23.29
C LEU A 47 -23.69 -24.27 22.83
N VAL A 48 -22.50 -24.69 22.36
CA VAL A 48 -21.93 -26.04 22.12
C VAL A 48 -22.62 -27.03 21.17
N ASN A 49 -22.00 -27.24 20.00
CA ASN A 49 -22.22 -28.43 19.18
C ASN A 49 -21.35 -29.61 19.64
N ALA A 50 -22.06 -30.70 19.96
CA ALA A 50 -21.76 -32.11 19.73
C ALA A 50 -20.30 -32.60 19.59
N LYS A 51 -19.96 -33.61 20.42
CA LYS A 51 -18.84 -34.52 20.25
C LYS A 51 -19.35 -35.97 20.32
N GLU A 52 -19.27 -36.69 19.21
CA GLU A 52 -19.32 -38.16 19.08
C GLU A 52 -17.97 -38.59 18.44
N LYS A 53 -17.41 -39.78 18.65
CA LYS A 53 -17.84 -41.00 19.34
C LYS A 53 -16.59 -41.77 19.85
N SER A 54 -16.73 -42.59 20.89
CA SER A 54 -15.74 -43.65 21.27
C SER A 54 -15.90 -44.89 20.33
N PRO A 55 -15.05 -45.95 20.35
CA PRO A 55 -14.24 -46.50 21.46
C PRO A 55 -12.75 -46.80 21.02
N GLU A 56 -11.90 -47.67 21.60
CA GLU A 56 -12.04 -48.73 22.62
C GLU A 56 -10.72 -49.08 23.39
N GLN A 57 -10.91 -49.65 24.60
CA GLN A 57 -10.07 -50.41 25.54
C GLN A 57 -8.57 -50.84 25.34
N LYS A 58 -7.89 -50.77 26.50
CA LYS A 58 -7.06 -51.79 27.21
C LYS A 58 -5.55 -51.98 26.93
N THR A 59 -4.79 -51.42 27.87
CA THR A 59 -3.86 -52.09 28.80
C THR A 59 -2.74 -53.01 28.27
N LYS A 60 -1.49 -52.51 28.38
CA LYS A 60 -0.25 -53.31 28.33
C LYS A 60 0.01 -54.01 29.67
N LYS A 61 0.66 -55.20 29.64
CA LYS A 61 1.34 -55.79 30.79
C LYS A 61 2.82 -55.39 30.82
N GLU A 62 3.19 -54.69 31.90
CA GLU A 62 4.35 -54.93 32.78
C GLU A 62 5.47 -55.91 32.34
N THR A 63 6.74 -55.48 32.47
CA THR A 63 7.76 -56.03 33.40
C THR A 63 8.98 -55.09 33.47
N VAL A 64 9.62 -54.99 34.63
CA VAL A 64 10.69 -54.02 34.97
C VAL A 64 12.01 -54.72 35.29
N GLN A 65 13.14 -54.13 34.87
CA GLN A 65 14.47 -54.17 35.53
C GLN A 65 15.37 -53.11 34.84
N ALA A 66 15.62 -51.93 35.42
CA ALA A 66 16.44 -51.58 36.59
C ALA A 66 17.96 -51.48 36.28
N ILE A 67 18.50 -50.24 36.19
CA ILE A 67 19.87 -49.82 36.56
C ILE A 67 19.92 -48.28 36.76
N THR A 68 20.13 -47.89 38.01
CA THR A 68 20.99 -46.82 38.60
C THR A 68 21.32 -45.49 37.85
N LYS A 69 20.80 -44.38 38.42
CA LYS A 69 21.33 -42.99 38.64
C LYS A 69 22.12 -42.19 37.56
N LYS A 70 21.68 -40.92 37.38
CA LYS A 70 22.23 -39.71 36.68
C LYS A 70 23.70 -39.30 37.04
N PRO A 71 24.36 -38.31 36.35
CA PRO A 71 23.85 -37.34 35.35
C PRO A 71 24.68 -37.15 34.03
N GLU A 72 24.17 -36.30 33.13
CA GLU A 72 24.78 -35.88 31.84
C GLU A 72 25.95 -34.88 31.99
N PRO A 73 26.77 -34.75 30.92
CA PRO A 73 27.24 -33.42 30.50
C PRO A 73 26.99 -33.13 29.01
N VAL A 74 26.12 -32.15 28.77
CA VAL A 74 26.08 -31.18 27.65
C VAL A 74 27.03 -31.37 26.45
N PHE A 75 26.48 -31.75 25.29
CA PHE A 75 27.09 -31.44 24.00
C PHE A 75 26.91 -29.95 23.68
N ALA A 76 28.03 -29.22 23.54
CA ALA A 76 28.00 -27.82 23.15
C ALA A 76 27.57 -27.67 21.68
N MET A 77 26.52 -26.88 21.42
CA MET A 77 26.11 -26.57 20.05
C MET A 77 27.13 -25.64 19.38
N GLU A 78 27.63 -26.09 18.24
CA GLU A 78 28.57 -25.36 17.38
C GLU A 78 27.93 -24.06 16.85
N LYS A 79 28.52 -22.91 17.20
CA LYS A 79 28.06 -21.61 16.68
C LYS A 79 28.52 -21.44 15.22
N ARG A 80 27.52 -21.43 14.33
CA ARG A 80 27.65 -21.00 12.93
C ARG A 80 28.49 -19.71 12.82
N SER A 81 29.62 -19.80 12.12
CA SER A 81 30.50 -18.67 11.86
C SER A 81 29.90 -17.74 10.81
N GLU A 82 29.56 -16.52 11.20
CA GLU A 82 29.35 -15.42 10.25
C GLU A 82 30.70 -15.01 9.66
N SER A 83 30.76 -14.73 8.35
CA SER A 83 32.03 -14.40 7.71
C SER A 83 32.50 -13.00 8.12
N ILE A 84 33.49 -12.98 9.01
CA ILE A 84 34.14 -11.74 9.46
C ILE A 84 34.88 -11.14 8.26
N ARG A 85 34.31 -10.08 7.67
CA ARG A 85 35.03 -9.28 6.67
C ARG A 85 36.23 -8.62 7.36
N PRO A 86 37.43 -8.61 6.74
CA PRO A 86 38.60 -8.01 7.35
C PRO A 86 38.37 -6.51 7.60
N ILE A 87 38.55 -6.09 8.85
CA ILE A 87 38.48 -4.67 9.24
C ILE A 87 39.71 -3.99 8.65
N THR A 88 39.50 -2.99 7.79
CA THR A 88 40.59 -2.20 7.22
C THR A 88 41.18 -1.27 8.28
N HIS A 89 42.51 -1.27 8.45
CA HIS A 89 43.23 -0.39 9.37
C HIS A 89 43.98 0.71 8.61
N TYR A 90 43.95 1.93 9.14
CA TYR A 90 44.74 3.06 8.66
C TYR A 90 45.94 3.26 9.59
N SER A 91 47.16 3.18 9.04
CA SER A 91 48.39 3.38 9.81
C SER A 91 48.93 4.80 9.66
N TYR A 92 49.26 5.44 10.79
CA TYR A 92 49.87 6.77 10.85
C TYR A 92 51.17 6.72 11.70
N ARG A 93 51.92 7.83 11.70
CA ARG A 93 53.03 8.04 12.66
C ARG A 93 52.66 9.17 13.61
N THR A 94 52.97 9.02 14.90
CA THR A 94 52.85 10.10 15.89
C THR A 94 54.00 11.12 15.70
N PRO A 95 53.93 12.33 16.31
CA PRO A 95 55.02 13.30 16.27
C PRO A 95 56.36 12.76 16.81
N GLU A 96 56.31 11.80 17.72
CA GLU A 96 57.45 11.08 18.31
C GLU A 96 57.99 9.96 17.39
N GLY A 97 57.46 9.83 16.16
CA GLY A 97 57.90 8.89 15.13
C GLY A 97 57.33 7.48 15.24
N LYS A 98 56.54 7.17 16.28
CA LYS A 98 55.96 5.84 16.53
C LYS A 98 54.87 5.52 15.51
N LYS A 99 54.91 4.32 14.91
CA LYS A 99 53.87 3.85 13.98
C LYS A 99 52.70 3.28 14.77
N GLU A 100 51.50 3.79 14.51
CA GLU A 100 50.25 3.36 15.14
C GLU A 100 49.18 3.07 14.07
N SER A 101 48.06 2.46 14.45
CA SER A 101 46.98 2.12 13.53
C SER A 101 45.61 2.24 14.16
N ALA A 102 44.70 2.97 13.49
CA ALA A 102 43.28 3.04 13.83
C ALA A 102 42.46 2.13 12.92
N SER A 103 41.33 1.61 13.40
CA SER A 103 40.36 0.93 12.55
C SER A 103 39.60 1.95 11.69
N VAL A 104 39.47 1.69 10.40
CA VAL A 104 38.66 2.52 9.50
C VAL A 104 37.21 2.09 9.63
N ILE A 105 36.36 3.00 10.12
CA ILE A 105 34.90 2.78 10.17
C ILE A 105 34.35 2.86 8.74
N THR A 106 34.32 1.72 8.05
CA THR A 106 33.77 1.62 6.68
C THR A 106 32.25 1.79 6.63
N HIS A 107 31.55 1.63 7.75
CA HIS A 107 30.09 1.67 7.84
C HIS A 107 29.64 2.64 8.95
N TYR A 108 29.74 3.94 8.69
CA TYR A 108 29.26 4.99 9.60
C TYR A 108 27.73 4.97 9.77
N TYR A 109 27.00 4.50 8.75
CA TYR A 109 25.57 4.19 8.81
C TYR A 109 25.30 2.75 8.35
N PRO A 110 25.21 1.75 9.24
CA PRO A 110 25.00 0.34 8.88
C PRO A 110 23.62 0.04 8.27
N LYS A 111 22.71 1.03 8.24
CA LYS A 111 21.36 0.94 7.67
C LYS A 111 21.11 2.13 6.72
N GLN A 112 21.87 2.21 5.63
CA GLN A 112 21.58 3.17 4.58
C GLN A 112 20.20 2.86 3.97
N ILE A 113 19.30 3.85 3.94
CA ILE A 113 17.96 3.68 3.37
C ILE A 113 18.08 3.73 1.85
N VAL A 114 18.36 2.57 1.23
CA VAL A 114 18.39 2.42 -0.22
C VAL A 114 16.97 2.13 -0.71
N TYR A 115 16.42 3.05 -1.51
CA TYR A 115 15.19 2.81 -2.26
C TYR A 115 15.55 2.10 -3.56
N PRO A 116 15.22 0.81 -3.74
CA PRO A 116 15.57 0.09 -4.96
C PRO A 116 14.75 0.62 -6.15
N PHE A 117 15.41 0.70 -7.30
CA PHE A 117 14.72 0.97 -8.56
C PHE A 117 13.71 -0.14 -8.86
N ALA A 118 12.51 0.25 -9.30
CA ALA A 118 11.49 -0.69 -9.71
C ALA A 118 11.93 -1.46 -10.96
N LYS A 119 11.52 -2.73 -11.04
CA LYS A 119 11.75 -3.57 -12.21
C LYS A 119 10.72 -3.24 -13.29
N VAL A 120 11.15 -3.24 -14.55
CA VAL A 120 10.21 -3.27 -15.69
C VAL A 120 9.92 -4.74 -15.97
N ASP A 121 8.67 -5.15 -15.79
CA ASP A 121 8.20 -6.47 -16.20
C ASP A 121 7.64 -6.39 -17.63
N ARG A 122 7.97 -7.38 -18.47
CA ARG A 122 7.52 -7.47 -19.87
C ARG A 122 6.19 -8.21 -20.02
N HIS A 123 5.72 -8.86 -18.95
CA HIS A 123 4.44 -9.59 -18.91
C HIS A 123 3.27 -8.72 -18.42
N ILE A 124 3.51 -7.42 -18.24
CA ILE A 124 2.53 -6.42 -17.79
C ILE A 124 2.26 -5.46 -18.94
N ASP A 125 1.01 -5.00 -19.08
CA ASP A 125 0.62 -4.03 -20.09
C ASP A 125 1.51 -2.77 -20.02
N GLY A 126 2.24 -2.49 -21.11
CA GLY A 126 3.13 -1.34 -21.22
C GLY A 126 2.44 0.02 -21.00
N LYS A 127 1.12 0.10 -21.18
CA LYS A 127 0.31 1.27 -20.85
C LYS A 127 0.29 1.60 -19.35
N LEU A 128 0.60 0.64 -18.47
CA LEU A 128 0.77 0.91 -17.04
C LEU A 128 2.06 1.71 -16.77
N MET A 129 3.12 1.49 -17.55
CA MET A 129 4.31 2.33 -17.49
C MET A 129 3.99 3.76 -17.94
N GLN A 130 3.19 3.91 -19.00
CA GLN A 130 2.69 5.22 -19.44
C GLN A 130 1.80 5.88 -18.38
N ALA A 131 0.94 5.11 -17.68
CA ALA A 131 0.17 5.64 -16.55
C ALA A 131 1.06 6.16 -15.41
N ALA A 132 2.15 5.45 -15.08
CA ALA A 132 3.12 5.91 -14.09
C ALA A 132 3.78 7.24 -14.52
N THR A 133 4.19 7.37 -15.78
CA THR A 133 4.74 8.61 -16.33
C THR A 133 3.73 9.74 -16.28
N ILE A 134 2.50 9.54 -16.77
CA ILE A 134 1.45 10.56 -16.76
C ILE A 134 1.10 11.01 -15.34
N ALA A 135 1.04 10.07 -14.38
CA ALA A 135 0.83 10.42 -12.98
C ALA A 135 2.01 11.23 -12.42
N GLN A 136 3.25 10.87 -12.75
CA GLN A 136 4.47 11.56 -12.30
C GLN A 136 4.60 12.98 -12.89
N GLU A 137 4.20 13.18 -14.14
CA GLU A 137 4.14 14.50 -14.80
C GLU A 137 3.03 15.39 -14.22
N ARG A 138 1.92 14.81 -13.78
CA ARG A 138 0.76 15.53 -13.18
C ARG A 138 0.83 15.61 -11.65
N ALA A 139 1.88 15.09 -11.04
CA ALA A 139 2.03 15.03 -9.58
C ALA A 139 2.21 16.43 -8.98
N HIS A 140 1.53 16.71 -7.88
CA HIS A 140 1.74 17.92 -7.09
C HIS A 140 3.00 17.80 -6.21
N ALA A 141 3.52 18.94 -5.77
CA ALA A 141 4.66 18.99 -4.84
C ALA A 141 4.34 18.41 -3.44
N HIS A 142 3.05 18.32 -3.09
CA HIS A 142 2.54 17.74 -1.84
C HIS A 142 1.14 17.16 -2.06
N SER A 143 0.71 16.23 -1.20
CA SER A 143 -0.61 15.60 -1.33
C SER A 143 -1.74 16.63 -1.17
N ARG A 144 -2.77 16.48 -2.00
CA ARG A 144 -4.03 17.23 -1.99
C ARG A 144 -5.19 16.37 -1.47
N SER A 145 -4.89 15.22 -0.84
CA SER A 145 -5.85 14.18 -0.42
C SER A 145 -6.69 13.58 -1.54
N MET A 146 -6.23 13.69 -2.79
CA MET A 146 -6.97 13.30 -4.01
C MET A 146 -6.32 12.11 -4.75
N CYS A 147 -5.45 11.36 -4.07
CA CYS A 147 -4.71 10.19 -4.61
C CYS A 147 -5.50 9.34 -5.62
N TRP A 148 -6.66 8.80 -5.24
CA TRP A 148 -7.45 7.95 -6.12
C TRP A 148 -8.07 8.69 -7.32
N HIS A 149 -8.35 9.99 -7.20
CA HIS A 149 -8.81 10.81 -8.32
C HIS A 149 -7.76 10.91 -9.43
N TYR A 150 -6.49 11.16 -9.03
CA TYR A 150 -5.34 11.31 -9.92
C TYR A 150 -4.93 9.97 -10.55
N VAL A 151 -4.88 8.90 -9.76
CA VAL A 151 -4.59 7.54 -10.28
C VAL A 151 -5.64 7.13 -11.33
N LYS A 152 -6.93 7.40 -11.08
CA LYS A 152 -7.99 7.13 -12.07
C LYS A 152 -7.81 7.90 -13.37
N GLU A 153 -7.32 9.14 -13.32
CA GLU A 153 -7.05 9.95 -14.51
C GLU A 153 -5.81 9.50 -15.27
N ALA A 154 -4.75 9.10 -14.56
CA ALA A 154 -3.53 8.59 -15.18
C ALA A 154 -3.76 7.25 -15.92
N LEU A 155 -4.52 6.33 -15.29
CA LEU A 155 -4.91 5.07 -15.92
C LEU A 155 -5.83 5.29 -17.13
N LEU A 156 -6.78 6.22 -17.04
CA LEU A 156 -7.66 6.55 -18.17
C LEU A 156 -6.88 7.22 -19.31
N ALA A 157 -5.98 8.14 -19.00
CA ALA A 157 -5.18 8.87 -19.98
C ALA A 157 -4.14 7.99 -20.69
N SER A 158 -3.65 6.90 -20.07
CA SER A 158 -2.80 5.92 -20.76
C SER A 158 -3.59 4.89 -21.59
N GLY A 159 -4.92 4.88 -21.48
CA GLY A 159 -5.78 3.92 -22.17
C GLY A 159 -5.58 2.47 -21.73
N VAL A 160 -5.08 2.22 -20.51
CA VAL A 160 -5.09 0.87 -19.90
C VAL A 160 -6.50 0.47 -19.42
N ILE A 161 -7.34 1.47 -19.15
CA ILE A 161 -8.76 1.33 -18.86
C ILE A 161 -9.59 2.16 -19.84
N ASP A 162 -10.73 1.64 -20.25
CA ASP A 162 -11.59 2.24 -21.27
C ASP A 162 -12.60 3.25 -20.70
N SER A 163 -12.77 3.25 -19.38
CA SER A 163 -13.65 4.20 -18.66
C SER A 163 -13.16 4.45 -17.23
N ARG A 164 -13.69 5.49 -16.57
CA ARG A 164 -13.23 5.91 -15.24
C ARG A 164 -13.81 5.01 -14.13
N PRO A 165 -12.98 4.47 -13.21
CA PRO A 165 -13.44 3.66 -12.08
C PRO A 165 -14.39 4.45 -11.16
N LYS A 166 -15.50 3.81 -10.79
CA LYS A 166 -16.64 4.45 -10.11
C LYS A 166 -16.47 4.49 -8.59
N SER A 167 -15.59 3.66 -8.03
CA SER A 167 -15.24 3.68 -6.61
C SER A 167 -14.79 5.07 -6.14
N GLU A 168 -15.39 5.53 -5.04
CA GLU A 168 -15.05 6.82 -4.42
C GLU A 168 -13.81 6.70 -3.53
N LEU A 169 -13.73 5.63 -2.74
CA LEU A 169 -12.67 5.44 -1.75
C LEU A 169 -11.48 4.68 -2.33
N ALA A 170 -10.28 5.17 -2.01
CA ALA A 170 -9.00 4.60 -2.42
C ALA A 170 -8.87 3.10 -2.08
N LYS A 171 -9.30 2.66 -0.89
CA LYS A 171 -9.24 1.25 -0.45
C LYS A 171 -10.08 0.30 -1.30
N ASP A 172 -11.14 0.81 -1.93
CA ASP A 172 -12.08 0.03 -2.74
C ASP A 172 -11.63 -0.07 -4.22
N ALA A 173 -10.59 0.69 -4.60
CA ALA A 173 -9.98 0.67 -5.93
C ALA A 173 -9.63 -0.75 -6.41
N ALA A 174 -9.09 -1.58 -5.52
CA ALA A 174 -8.73 -2.96 -5.80
C ALA A 174 -9.91 -3.79 -6.33
N LYS A 175 -11.09 -3.63 -5.72
CA LYS A 175 -12.32 -4.34 -6.12
C LYS A 175 -12.77 -3.86 -7.50
N ASP A 176 -12.78 -2.55 -7.72
CA ASP A 176 -13.20 -1.92 -8.98
C ASP A 176 -12.29 -2.33 -10.15
N LEU A 177 -10.98 -2.20 -9.98
CA LEU A 177 -9.96 -2.56 -10.97
C LEU A 177 -10.00 -4.03 -11.37
N VAL A 178 -10.15 -4.94 -10.40
CA VAL A 178 -10.21 -6.39 -10.67
C VAL A 178 -11.55 -6.78 -11.31
N SER A 179 -12.67 -6.29 -10.78
CA SER A 179 -14.00 -6.69 -11.28
C SER A 179 -14.35 -6.12 -12.65
N ASN A 180 -13.93 -4.88 -12.95
CA ASN A 180 -14.43 -4.14 -14.13
C ASN A 180 -13.36 -3.88 -15.21
N TYR A 181 -12.07 -3.95 -14.88
CA TYR A 181 -10.99 -3.47 -15.77
C TYR A 181 -9.92 -4.52 -16.11
N GLY A 182 -10.08 -5.76 -15.62
CA GLY A 182 -9.20 -6.89 -15.92
C GLY A 182 -7.87 -6.91 -15.16
N PHE A 183 -7.74 -6.12 -14.09
CA PHE A 183 -6.53 -6.15 -13.25
C PHE A 183 -6.47 -7.46 -12.45
N LYS A 184 -5.25 -7.94 -12.21
CA LYS A 184 -4.94 -9.12 -11.40
C LYS A 184 -4.08 -8.69 -10.20
N LYS A 185 -4.32 -9.29 -9.04
CA LYS A 185 -3.48 -9.10 -7.86
C LYS A 185 -2.18 -9.86 -8.04
N LEU A 186 -1.04 -9.18 -7.92
CA LEU A 186 0.28 -9.80 -7.96
C LEU A 186 0.59 -10.49 -6.62
N SER A 187 1.32 -11.61 -6.67
CA SER A 187 1.73 -12.40 -5.51
C SER A 187 2.93 -11.78 -4.77
N MET A 188 2.75 -10.56 -4.26
CA MET A 188 3.78 -9.79 -3.56
C MET A 188 3.19 -8.91 -2.45
N SER A 189 3.94 -8.77 -1.37
CA SER A 189 3.60 -7.97 -0.18
C SER A 189 4.51 -6.76 0.04
N ASP A 190 5.63 -6.67 -0.67
CA ASP A 190 6.56 -5.54 -0.62
C ASP A 190 6.23 -4.51 -1.72
N PRO A 191 5.90 -3.26 -1.36
CA PRO A 191 5.72 -2.18 -2.33
C PRO A 191 6.94 -1.93 -3.25
N PHE A 192 8.17 -2.12 -2.74
CA PHE A 192 9.38 -1.84 -3.51
C PHE A 192 9.64 -2.87 -4.61
N ALA A 193 9.27 -4.14 -4.36
CA ALA A 193 9.29 -5.23 -5.33
C ALA A 193 8.24 -5.11 -6.46
N ALA A 194 7.28 -4.18 -6.34
CA ALA A 194 6.30 -3.93 -7.39
C ALA A 194 6.99 -3.52 -8.71
N PRO A 195 6.57 -4.07 -9.87
CA PRO A 195 7.04 -3.62 -11.16
C PRO A 195 6.43 -2.26 -11.54
N VAL A 196 7.15 -1.49 -12.38
CA VAL A 196 6.74 -0.15 -12.82
C VAL A 196 5.34 -0.19 -13.42
N GLY A 197 4.49 0.78 -13.06
CA GLY A 197 3.10 0.88 -13.51
C GLY A 197 2.11 0.09 -12.67
N SER A 198 2.55 -0.78 -11.77
CA SER A 198 1.63 -1.47 -10.84
C SER A 198 0.90 -0.47 -9.96
N VAL A 199 -0.38 -0.74 -9.71
CA VAL A 199 -1.24 0.03 -8.80
C VAL A 199 -1.18 -0.62 -7.41
N LEU A 200 -0.76 0.14 -6.40
CA LEU A 200 -0.68 -0.28 -5.01
C LEU A 200 -1.85 0.29 -4.24
N VAL A 201 -2.65 -0.57 -3.62
CA VAL A 201 -3.85 -0.16 -2.87
C VAL A 201 -3.61 -0.38 -1.38
N TYR A 202 -3.79 0.66 -0.58
CA TYR A 202 -3.57 0.64 0.87
C TYR A 202 -4.87 0.90 1.65
N GLY A 203 -5.05 0.14 2.73
CA GLY A 203 -6.18 0.25 3.61
C GLY A 203 -6.07 1.42 4.59
N ALA A 204 -7.18 1.74 5.25
CA ALA A 204 -7.19 2.64 6.39
C ALA A 204 -8.39 2.32 7.29
N ASN A 205 -8.21 2.45 8.61
CA ASN A 205 -9.32 2.39 9.55
C ASN A 205 -10.14 3.68 9.45
N ARG A 206 -11.46 3.57 9.26
CA ARG A 206 -12.43 4.69 9.16
C ARG A 206 -12.04 5.85 8.20
N ALA A 207 -11.25 5.58 7.16
CA ALA A 207 -10.87 6.57 6.16
C ALA A 207 -10.93 5.99 4.73
N ALA A 208 -10.61 6.83 3.74
CA ALA A 208 -10.67 6.48 2.33
C ALA A 208 -9.64 5.41 1.91
N GLY A 209 -8.49 5.31 2.58
CA GLY A 209 -7.34 4.50 2.15
C GLY A 209 -6.29 5.35 1.42
N HIS A 210 -5.44 4.72 0.62
CA HIS A 210 -4.54 5.40 -0.31
C HIS A 210 -4.29 4.51 -1.55
N VAL A 211 -3.98 5.13 -2.70
CA VAL A 211 -3.57 4.42 -3.91
C VAL A 211 -2.38 5.12 -4.53
N GLU A 212 -1.38 4.34 -4.93
CA GLU A 212 -0.18 4.79 -5.63
C GLU A 212 0.01 3.98 -6.92
N ILE A 213 0.73 4.53 -7.89
CA ILE A 213 1.33 3.81 -9.01
C ILE A 213 2.84 3.72 -8.73
N ARG A 214 3.45 2.55 -8.94
CA ARG A 214 4.91 2.38 -8.83
C ARG A 214 5.60 3.09 -10.00
N THR A 215 6.44 4.09 -9.72
CA THR A 215 7.35 4.69 -10.71
C THR A 215 8.68 3.96 -10.72
N ARG A 216 9.63 4.37 -11.57
CA ARG A 216 10.97 3.78 -11.65
C ARG A 216 11.76 3.91 -10.34
N ASP A 217 11.56 5.03 -9.63
CA ASP A 217 12.36 5.49 -8.49
C ASP A 217 11.54 5.71 -7.21
N GLY A 218 10.20 5.66 -7.29
CA GLY A 218 9.30 5.97 -6.19
C GLY A 218 7.86 5.49 -6.43
N PHE A 219 6.92 6.26 -5.89
CA PHE A 219 5.50 5.97 -5.82
C PHE A 219 4.75 7.28 -6.07
N VAL A 220 3.80 7.27 -7.00
CA VAL A 220 3.04 8.47 -7.37
C VAL A 220 1.55 8.27 -7.16
N SER A 221 0.91 9.27 -6.56
CA SER A 221 -0.53 9.29 -6.33
C SER A 221 -1.11 10.61 -6.86
N ASP A 222 -1.52 11.52 -5.98
CA ASP A 222 -1.71 12.95 -6.30
C ASP A 222 -0.42 13.76 -6.10
N PHE A 223 0.63 13.15 -5.56
CA PHE A 223 1.98 13.69 -5.40
C PHE A 223 3.02 12.57 -5.61
N ASN A 224 4.29 12.93 -5.81
CA ASN A 224 5.39 11.97 -5.94
C ASN A 224 6.10 11.75 -4.59
N SER A 225 6.42 10.50 -4.26
CA SER A 225 7.10 10.09 -3.03
C SER A 225 8.18 9.04 -3.32
N LYS A 226 9.34 9.13 -2.66
CA LYS A 226 10.38 8.08 -2.72
C LYS A 226 10.02 6.83 -1.91
N THR A 227 9.15 6.99 -0.91
CA THR A 227 8.67 5.92 -0.01
C THR A 227 7.21 5.59 -0.30
N PRO A 228 6.81 4.30 -0.20
CA PRO A 228 5.41 3.92 -0.25
C PRO A 228 4.65 4.44 0.98
N SER A 229 3.33 4.47 0.89
CA SER A 229 2.46 4.74 2.03
C SER A 229 2.78 3.83 3.23
N HIS A 230 2.86 4.42 4.43
CA HIS A 230 2.97 3.67 5.70
C HIS A 230 1.70 2.89 6.09
N ARG A 231 0.64 2.98 5.27
CA ARG A 231 -0.64 2.32 5.48
C ARG A 231 -0.54 0.82 5.18
N PRO A 232 -1.41 -0.04 5.75
CA PRO A 232 -1.41 -1.47 5.43
C PRO A 232 -1.68 -1.71 3.93
N LEU A 233 -0.75 -2.34 3.23
CA LEU A 233 -0.92 -2.71 1.82
C LEU A 233 -1.98 -3.82 1.68
N LEU A 234 -3.04 -3.56 0.92
CA LEU A 234 -4.08 -4.55 0.59
C LEU A 234 -3.67 -5.42 -0.61
N GLY A 235 -2.89 -4.86 -1.52
CA GLY A 235 -2.27 -5.60 -2.62
C GLY A 235 -1.60 -4.68 -3.66
N VAL A 236 -0.80 -5.33 -4.50
CA VAL A 236 -0.26 -4.76 -5.75
C VAL A 236 -1.08 -5.35 -6.90
N TYR A 237 -1.49 -4.51 -7.85
CA TYR A 237 -2.39 -4.89 -8.95
C TYR A 237 -1.82 -4.42 -10.28
N ALA A 238 -1.87 -5.28 -11.29
CA ALA A 238 -1.44 -4.98 -12.65
C ALA A 238 -2.33 -5.66 -13.67
N LYS A 239 -2.25 -5.22 -14.93
CA LYS A 239 -2.94 -5.83 -16.08
C LYS A 239 -1.90 -6.62 -16.87
N LEU A 240 -2.24 -7.87 -17.20
CA LEU A 240 -1.39 -8.84 -17.93
C LEU A 240 -2.01 -9.10 -19.30
#